data_AF-W1XE28-F1
#
_entry.id   AF-W1XE28-F1
#
_cell.length_a   1.000
_cell.length_b   1.000
_cell.length_c   1.000
_cell.angle_alpha   90.00
_cell.angle_beta   90.00
_cell.angle_gamma   90.00
#
_symmetry.space_group_name_H-M   'P 1'
#
loop_
_entity.id
_entity.type
_entity.pdbx_description
1 polymer ?
#
loop_
_entity_poly.entity_id
_entity_poly.type
_entity_poly.pdbx_seq_one_letter_code
_entity_poly.pdbx_strand_id
1 'polypeptide(L)'
;GFYAQDIKADGNTKTSDAIYVVSKEKVAVGDRLTIEGEVKEGYMESLSVRPGQTFRKPTDSLTVTQLFASKVTKNGTAALPESVNISERMPKDIVDNTPTVYDPEHDALDYWESLEGMLTT
;
A
#
# COMPACT_ATOMS: atom_id res chain seq x y z
N GLY A 1 6.48 11.17 -0.49
CA GLY A 1 6.76 9.87 0.13
C GLY A 1 7.08 8.86 -0.93
N PHE A 2 7.08 7.59 -0.59
CA PHE A 2 7.34 6.47 -1.47
C PHE A 2 6.64 5.23 -0.94
N TYR A 3 6.41 4.23 -1.78
CA TYR A 3 5.96 2.91 -1.32
C TYR A 3 7.17 2.08 -0.92
N ALA A 4 7.05 1.38 0.21
CA ALA A 4 8.00 0.38 0.66
C ALA A 4 7.26 -0.94 0.82
N GLN A 5 7.86 -2.03 0.36
CA GLN A 5 7.32 -3.38 0.50
C GLN A 5 8.37 -4.25 1.18
N ASP A 6 7.94 -5.09 2.12
CA ASP A 6 8.84 -6.00 2.81
C ASP A 6 9.54 -6.92 1.78
N ILE A 7 10.84 -7.08 1.94
CA ILE A 7 11.65 -8.00 1.12
C ILE A 7 11.39 -9.46 1.50
N LYS A 8 10.76 -9.70 2.65
CA LYS A 8 10.36 -11.01 3.14
C LYS A 8 8.87 -10.97 3.50
N ALA A 9 8.03 -11.28 2.52
CA ALA A 9 6.60 -11.45 2.70
C ALA A 9 6.28 -12.40 3.87
N ASP A 10 5.24 -12.08 4.62
CA ASP A 10 4.75 -12.95 5.72
C ASP A 10 3.87 -14.11 5.23
N GLY A 11 3.43 -14.05 3.96
CA GLY A 11 2.59 -15.05 3.32
C GLY A 11 1.11 -14.98 3.73
N ASN A 12 0.70 -13.94 4.44
CA ASN A 12 -0.66 -13.72 4.86
C ASN A 12 -1.42 -12.91 3.82
N THR A 13 -2.29 -13.58 3.07
CA THR A 13 -3.09 -12.96 2.01
C THR A 13 -4.15 -11.98 2.53
N LYS A 14 -4.32 -11.86 3.84
CA LYS A 14 -5.23 -10.92 4.51
C LYS A 14 -4.56 -9.59 4.89
N THR A 15 -3.27 -9.43 4.62
CA THR A 15 -2.52 -8.22 4.98
C THR A 15 -1.59 -7.82 3.85
N SER A 16 -1.40 -6.50 3.69
CA SER A 16 -0.40 -5.98 2.77
C SER A 16 0.99 -6.03 3.42
N ASP A 17 1.97 -6.54 2.67
CA ASP A 17 3.39 -6.42 3.01
C ASP A 17 3.98 -5.04 2.66
N ALA A 18 3.15 -4.13 2.14
CA ALA A 18 3.55 -2.82 1.69
C ALA A 18 2.89 -1.69 2.47
N ILE A 19 3.55 -0.53 2.48
CA ILE A 19 3.03 0.67 3.14
C ILE A 19 3.49 1.92 2.39
N TYR A 20 2.61 2.92 2.34
CA TYR A 20 3.01 4.26 1.91
C TYR A 20 3.77 4.97 3.03
N VAL A 21 4.99 5.41 2.73
CA VAL A 21 5.87 6.10 3.67
C VAL A 21 5.84 7.60 3.39
N VAL A 22 5.31 8.37 4.35
CA VAL A 22 5.38 9.82 4.35
C VAL A 22 6.78 10.25 4.78
N SER A 23 7.58 10.68 3.81
CA SER A 23 8.95 11.14 4.00
C SER A 23 9.33 12.19 2.94
N LYS A 24 10.31 13.03 3.28
CA LYS A 24 10.99 13.97 2.38
C LYS A 24 12.27 13.39 1.76
N GLU A 25 12.71 12.23 2.24
CA GLU A 25 13.92 11.56 1.76
C GLU A 25 13.77 11.11 0.31
N LYS A 26 14.87 11.24 -0.45
CA LYS A 26 14.91 10.80 -1.85
C LYS A 26 15.41 9.36 -1.92
N VAL A 27 14.56 8.48 -2.41
CA VAL A 27 14.87 7.06 -2.64
C VAL A 27 14.73 6.72 -4.12
N ALA A 28 15.37 5.64 -4.54
CA ALA A 28 15.26 5.04 -5.85
C ALA A 28 14.59 3.67 -5.73
N VAL A 29 13.92 3.24 -6.81
CA VAL A 29 13.39 1.89 -6.92
C VAL A 29 14.53 0.88 -6.74
N GLY A 30 14.32 -0.11 -5.86
CA GLY A 30 15.32 -1.12 -5.51
C GLY A 30 16.26 -0.74 -4.36
N ASP A 31 16.14 0.46 -3.77
CA ASP A 31 16.81 0.76 -2.50
C ASP A 31 16.31 -0.16 -1.39
N ARG A 32 17.23 -0.75 -0.62
CA ARG A 32 16.90 -1.47 0.61
C ARG A 32 16.94 -0.50 1.79
N LEU A 33 15.84 -0.37 2.51
CA LEU A 33 15.66 0.63 3.55
C LEU A 33 15.41 0.00 4.91
N THR A 34 15.82 0.70 5.97
CA THR A 34 15.26 0.53 7.32
C THR A 34 14.56 1.83 7.68
N ILE A 35 13.29 1.73 8.06
CA ILE A 35 12.41 2.89 8.24
C ILE A 35 11.88 2.86 9.66
N GLU A 36 12.04 3.97 10.36
CA GLU A 36 11.49 4.19 11.70
C GLU A 36 10.44 5.31 11.59
N GLY A 37 9.31 5.17 12.28
CA GLY A 37 8.23 6.14 12.18
C GLY A 37 7.00 5.76 12.98
N GLU A 38 5.97 6.58 12.83
CA GLU A 38 4.66 6.38 13.46
C GLU A 38 3.67 5.93 12.39
N VAL A 39 2.94 4.84 12.65
CA VAL A 39 1.85 4.39 11.78
C VAL A 39 0.59 5.19 12.11
N LYS A 40 -0.06 5.74 11.08
CA LYS A 40 -1.32 6.47 11.20
C LYS A 40 -2.26 6.09 10.07
N GLU A 41 -3.54 6.07 10.39
CA GLU A 41 -4.60 6.06 9.40
C GLU A 41 -5.00 7.50 9.05
N GLY A 42 -5.15 7.79 7.77
CA GLY A 42 -5.60 9.11 7.35
C GLY A 42 -5.67 9.30 5.84
N TYR A 43 -6.18 10.46 5.43
CA TYR A 43 -6.25 10.85 4.03
C TYR A 43 -4.85 11.13 3.47
N MET A 44 -4.58 10.63 2.27
CA MET A 44 -3.43 11.13 1.51
C MET A 44 -3.64 12.61 1.18
N GLU A 45 -2.72 13.48 1.61
CA GLU A 45 -2.82 14.92 1.34
C GLU A 45 -2.89 15.22 -0.17
N SER A 46 -2.13 14.45 -0.95
CA SER A 46 -2.18 14.46 -2.40
C SER A 46 -1.84 13.08 -2.97
N LEU A 47 -2.67 12.57 -3.89
CA LEU A 47 -2.37 11.40 -4.69
C LEU A 47 -2.20 11.83 -6.15
N SER A 48 -1.06 11.49 -6.75
CA SER A 48 -0.86 11.67 -8.20
C SER A 48 -0.96 10.32 -8.88
N VAL A 49 -2.12 10.04 -9.48
CA VAL A 49 -2.42 8.76 -10.15
C VAL A 49 -1.86 8.72 -11.57
N ARG A 50 -1.83 9.87 -12.24
CA ARG A 50 -1.32 10.04 -13.61
C ARG A 50 -0.52 11.34 -13.72
N PRO A 51 0.43 11.44 -14.66
CA PRO A 51 1.13 12.69 -14.93
C PRO A 51 0.14 13.85 -15.13
N GLY A 52 0.28 14.92 -14.34
CA GLY A 52 -0.60 16.09 -14.40
C GLY A 52 -1.94 15.96 -13.67
N GLN A 53 -2.26 14.80 -13.09
CA GLN A 53 -3.49 14.58 -12.32
C GLN A 53 -3.16 14.42 -10.84
N THR A 54 -3.49 15.44 -10.05
CA THR A 54 -3.34 15.41 -8.59
C THR A 54 -4.70 15.53 -7.93
N PHE A 55 -5.08 14.52 -7.16
CA PHE A 55 -6.23 14.57 -6.27
C PHE A 55 -5.77 15.15 -4.93
N ARG A 56 -6.40 16.24 -4.50
CA ARG A 56 -6.15 16.87 -3.20
C ARG A 56 -7.33 16.54 -2.29
N LYS A 57 -7.07 15.98 -1.11
CA LYS A 57 -8.07 15.62 -0.08
C LYS A 57 -9.48 15.46 -0.67
N PRO A 58 -9.77 14.35 -1.37
CA PRO A 58 -11.10 14.19 -1.91
C PRO A 58 -12.02 14.09 -0.70
N THR A 59 -12.92 15.06 -0.55
CA THR A 59 -14.14 14.88 0.25
C THR A 59 -14.74 13.54 -0.19
N ASP A 60 -14.98 12.65 0.77
CA ASP A 60 -15.54 11.30 0.58
C ASP A 60 -14.59 10.21 0.02
N SER A 61 -13.28 10.31 0.24
CA SER A 61 -12.35 9.18 0.02
C SER A 61 -12.19 8.26 1.23
N LEU A 62 -11.67 7.05 1.00
CA LEU A 62 -11.21 6.17 2.07
C LEU A 62 -9.90 6.70 2.68
N THR A 63 -9.75 6.51 3.98
CA THR A 63 -8.46 6.65 4.65
C THR A 63 -7.55 5.48 4.27
N VAL A 64 -6.24 5.69 4.36
CA VAL A 64 -5.25 4.64 4.10
C VAL A 64 -4.28 4.57 5.26
N THR A 65 -3.64 3.42 5.44
CA THR A 65 -2.61 3.25 6.48
C THR A 65 -1.26 3.75 5.97
N GLN A 66 -0.62 4.65 6.72
CA GLN A 66 0.61 5.32 6.32
C GLN A 66 1.65 5.26 7.44
N LEU A 67 2.93 5.23 7.06
CA LEU A 67 4.04 5.37 7.98
C LEU A 67 4.65 6.77 7.85
N PHE A 68 4.52 7.58 8.90
CA PHE A 68 5.18 8.89 9.01
C PHE A 68 6.61 8.69 9.48
N ALA A 69 7.56 8.72 8.54
CA ALA A 69 8.94 8.38 8.82
C ALA A 69 9.60 9.47 9.68
N SER A 70 10.12 9.08 10.84
CA SER A 70 11.05 9.88 11.62
C SER A 70 12.49 9.71 11.14
N LYS A 71 12.81 8.55 10.55
CA LYS A 71 14.13 8.23 9.99
C LYS A 71 14.02 7.21 8.87
N VAL A 72 14.80 7.42 7.80
CA VAL A 72 14.98 6.47 6.70
C VAL A 72 16.46 6.22 6.54
N THR A 73 16.88 4.96 6.63
CA THR A 73 18.28 4.56 6.46
C THR A 73 18.40 3.70 5.20
N LYS A 74 19.26 4.11 4.25
CA LYS A 74 19.56 3.31 3.06
C LYS A 74 20.66 2.31 3.36
N ASN A 75 20.35 1.03 3.24
CA ASN A 75 21.20 -0.10 3.61
C ASN A 75 21.62 -0.94 2.39
N GLY A 76 21.71 -0.33 1.21
CA GLY A 76 22.09 -0.97 -0.05
C GLY A 76 20.93 -1.08 -1.03
N THR A 77 20.96 -2.10 -1.87
CA THR A 77 19.91 -2.39 -2.87
C THR A 77 19.41 -3.83 -2.70
N ALA A 78 18.20 -4.09 -3.20
CA ALA A 78 17.60 -5.41 -3.28
C ALA A 78 16.75 -5.52 -4.56
N ALA A 79 16.53 -6.75 -5.01
CA ALA A 79 15.48 -7.00 -5.99
C ALA A 79 14.11 -6.65 -5.38
N LEU A 80 13.18 -6.16 -6.20
CA LEU A 80 11.81 -5.97 -5.76
C LEU A 80 11.14 -7.33 -5.55
N PRO A 81 10.17 -7.44 -4.63
CA PRO A 81 9.26 -8.58 -4.59
C PRO A 81 8.57 -8.80 -5.94
N GLU A 82 8.15 -10.03 -6.21
CA GLU A 82 7.34 -10.32 -7.40
C GLU A 82 6.03 -9.54 -7.34
N SER A 83 5.60 -9.02 -8.49
CA SER A 83 4.35 -8.29 -8.59
C SER A 83 3.16 -9.21 -8.42
N VAL A 84 2.14 -8.76 -7.69
CA VAL A 84 0.89 -9.49 -7.52
C VAL A 84 -0.02 -9.24 -8.72
N ASN A 85 -0.50 -10.31 -9.36
CA ASN A 85 -1.56 -10.20 -10.37
C ASN A 85 -2.89 -9.87 -9.69
N ILE A 86 -3.39 -8.66 -9.90
CA ILE A 86 -4.58 -8.18 -9.20
C ILE A 86 -5.86 -8.86 -9.70
N SER A 87 -5.85 -9.44 -10.91
CA SER A 87 -7.05 -10.04 -11.51
C SER A 87 -7.21 -11.52 -11.20
N GLU A 88 -6.13 -12.21 -10.79
CA GLU A 88 -6.13 -13.67 -10.63
C GLU A 88 -7.06 -14.15 -9.50
N ARG A 89 -7.07 -13.42 -8.38
CA ARG A 89 -7.83 -13.76 -7.17
C ARG A 89 -8.96 -12.78 -6.87
N MET A 90 -9.21 -11.81 -7.75
CA MET A 90 -10.23 -10.80 -7.51
C MET A 90 -11.63 -11.44 -7.41
N PRO A 91 -12.38 -11.19 -6.33
CA PRO A 91 -13.76 -11.62 -6.23
C PRO A 91 -14.61 -11.07 -7.38
N LYS A 92 -15.51 -11.90 -7.92
CA LYS A 92 -16.39 -11.51 -9.04
C LYS A 92 -17.61 -10.73 -8.58
N ASP A 93 -18.05 -10.96 -7.35
CA ASP A 93 -19.13 -10.22 -6.72
C ASP A 93 -18.55 -9.00 -6.00
N ILE A 94 -19.13 -7.83 -6.28
CA ILE A 94 -18.59 -6.52 -5.87
C ILE A 94 -19.27 -6.02 -4.57
N VAL A 95 -20.38 -6.64 -4.17
CA VAL A 95 -21.21 -6.17 -3.06
C VAL A 95 -20.80 -6.90 -1.79
N ASP A 96 -20.14 -6.16 -0.91
CA ASP A 96 -20.01 -6.52 0.49
C ASP A 96 -21.40 -6.60 1.12
N ASN A 97 -21.80 -7.81 1.49
CA ASN A 97 -23.08 -8.09 2.14
C ASN A 97 -22.93 -8.23 3.66
N THR A 98 -21.71 -8.11 4.19
CA THR A 98 -21.34 -8.33 5.59
C THR A 98 -20.19 -7.39 6.04
N PRO A 99 -20.38 -6.05 6.04
CA PRO A 99 -19.31 -5.05 6.23
C PRO A 99 -18.63 -5.03 7.60
N THR A 100 -18.95 -5.99 8.46
CA THR A 100 -18.33 -6.15 9.77
C THR A 100 -17.35 -7.32 9.84
N VAL A 101 -17.15 -8.07 8.74
CA VAL A 101 -16.23 -9.21 8.67
C VAL A 101 -15.26 -9.01 7.51
N TYR A 102 -13.97 -8.95 7.82
CA TYR A 102 -12.93 -8.84 6.80
C TYR A 102 -12.72 -10.19 6.06
N ASP A 103 -13.04 -10.23 4.77
CA ASP A 103 -13.00 -11.41 3.90
C ASP A 103 -12.51 -11.10 2.45
N PRO A 104 -11.19 -10.87 2.26
CA PRO A 104 -10.63 -10.55 0.95
C PRO A 104 -10.70 -11.66 -0.10
N GLU A 105 -11.14 -12.87 0.26
CA GLU A 105 -11.35 -13.97 -0.69
C GLU A 105 -12.70 -13.86 -1.41
N HIS A 106 -13.68 -13.19 -0.80
CA HIS A 106 -15.05 -13.09 -1.30
C HIS A 106 -15.51 -11.64 -1.52
N ASP A 107 -14.91 -10.67 -0.82
CA ASP A 107 -15.27 -9.25 -0.91
C ASP A 107 -14.21 -8.45 -1.65
N ALA A 108 -14.64 -7.81 -2.74
CA ALA A 108 -13.75 -7.07 -3.62
C ALA A 108 -13.07 -5.90 -2.89
N LEU A 109 -13.77 -5.20 -2.00
CA LEU A 109 -13.20 -4.09 -1.23
C LEU A 109 -12.06 -4.57 -0.33
N ASP A 110 -12.30 -5.59 0.48
CA ASP A 110 -11.30 -6.20 1.37
C ASP A 110 -10.11 -6.75 0.58
N TYR A 111 -10.36 -7.33 -0.60
CA TYR A 111 -9.32 -7.77 -1.51
C TYR A 111 -8.40 -6.61 -1.91
N TRP A 112 -8.95 -5.47 -2.31
CA TRP A 112 -8.16 -4.28 -2.64
C TRP A 112 -7.38 -3.75 -1.43
N GLU A 113 -7.98 -3.77 -0.24
CA GLU A 113 -7.30 -3.39 1.01
C GLU A 113 -6.15 -4.34 1.33
N SER A 114 -6.31 -5.65 1.10
CA SER A 114 -5.26 -6.66 1.34
C SER A 114 -4.01 -6.46 0.48
N LEU A 115 -4.14 -5.73 -0.64
CA LEU A 115 -3.07 -5.45 -1.59
C LEU A 115 -2.58 -4.01 -1.54
N GLU A 116 -3.08 -3.19 -0.61
CA GLU A 116 -2.82 -1.75 -0.57
C GLU A 116 -1.31 -1.45 -0.57
N GLY A 117 -0.85 -0.75 -1.61
CA GLY A 117 0.56 -0.33 -1.74
C GLY A 117 1.53 -1.40 -2.26
N MET A 118 1.10 -2.64 -2.46
CA MET A 118 1.96 -3.70 -3.02
C MET A 118 2.24 -3.46 -4.50
N LEU A 119 3.40 -3.93 -4.98
CA LEU A 119 3.71 -3.97 -6.40
C LEU A 119 2.76 -4.93 -7.11
N THR A 120 2.09 -4.46 -8.17
CA THR A 120 1.02 -5.18 -8.86
C THR A 120 1.18 -5.16 -10.37
N THR A 121 0.53 -6.13 -11.04
CA THR A 121 0.41 -6.25 -12.52
C THR A 121 -1.03 -6.52 -12.93
#